data_AF-A0A6G0XZG2-F1
#
_entry.id   AF-A0A6G0XZG2-F1
#
_cell.length_a   1.000
_cell.length_b   1.000
_cell.length_c   1.000
_cell.angle_alpha   90.00
_cell.angle_beta   90.00
_cell.angle_gamma   90.00
#
_symmetry.space_group_name_H-M   'P 1'
#
loop_
_entity.id
_entity.type
_entity.pdbx_description
1 polymer ?
#
loop_
_entity_poly.entity_id
_entity_poly.type
_entity_poly.pdbx_seq_one_letter_code
_entity_poly.pdbx_strand_id
1 'polypeptide(L)' 'MKTLIFPIITYGSESWTLNSSCQRRIEAFEMIAYRRMLRIQWTDHRTNVSVIQELNIHPKTAS' A
#
# COMPACT_ATOMS: atom_id res chain seq x y z
N MET A 1 -20.60 20.35 -8.23
CA MET A 1 -19.52 20.44 -7.22
C MET A 1 -18.21 20.07 -7.88
N LYS A 2 -17.17 20.90 -7.80
CA LYS A 2 -15.84 20.61 -8.40
C LYS A 2 -15.03 19.82 -7.37
N THR A 3 -14.73 18.56 -7.66
CA THR A 3 -14.00 17.68 -6.76
C THR A 3 -12.51 18.00 -6.82
N LEU A 4 -11.97 18.59 -5.76
CA LEU A 4 -10.55 18.99 -5.66
C LEU A 4 -9.64 17.83 -5.25
N ILE A 5 -10.14 16.59 -5.26
CA ILE A 5 -9.42 15.42 -4.77
C ILE A 5 -8.13 15.21 -5.56
N PHE A 6 -8.19 15.32 -6.89
CA PHE A 6 -7.03 15.13 -7.74
C PHE A 6 -5.92 16.19 -7.52
N PRO A 7 -6.19 17.51 -7.62
CA PRO A 7 -5.14 18.52 -7.41
C PRO A 7 -4.59 18.52 -5.97
N ILE A 8 -5.39 18.17 -4.96
CA ILE A 8 -4.90 18.06 -3.58
C ILE A 8 -3.93 16.88 -3.43
N ILE A 9 -4.24 15.73 -4.03
CA ILE A 9 -3.35 14.57 -4.03
C ILE A 9 -2.06 14.90 -4.79
N THR A 10 -2.16 15.56 -5.95
CA THR A 10 -0.99 15.94 -6.76
C THR A 10 -0.09 16.93 -6.02
N TYR A 11 -0.64 18.01 -5.46
CA TYR A 11 0.14 18.99 -4.69
C TYR A 11 0.75 18.38 -3.43
N GLY A 12 0.02 17.50 -2.74
CA GLY A 12 0.55 16.73 -1.62
C GLY A 12 1.72 15.84 -2.03
N SER A 13 1.67 15.22 -3.22
CA SER A 13 2.76 14.39 -3.75
C SER A 13 3.97 15.18 -4.21
N GLU A 14 3.79 16.41 -4.68
CA GLU A 14 4.87 17.31 -5.10
C GLU A 14 5.53 17.99 -3.89
N SER A 15 4.75 18.34 -2.87
CA SER A 15 5.24 19.04 -1.68
C SER A 15 5.82 18.11 -0.61
N TRP A 16 5.44 16.82 -0.61
CA TRP A 16 6.09 15.81 0.22
C TRP A 16 7.09 15.05 -0.64
N THR A 17 8.38 15.29 -0.44
CA THR A 17 9.40 14.35 -0.89
C THR A 17 8.98 12.98 -0.36
N LEU A 18 8.72 12.02 -1.25
CA LEU A 18 8.35 10.65 -0.91
C LEU A 18 9.50 10.02 -0.13
N ASN A 19 9.55 10.34 1.15
CA ASN A 19 10.56 9.86 2.07
C ASN A 19 10.33 8.35 2.23
N SER A 20 11.39 7.59 2.48
CA SER A 20 11.31 6.14 2.77
C SER A 20 10.31 5.83 3.89
N SER A 21 10.01 6.81 4.76
CA SER A 21 8.92 6.73 5.75
C SER A 21 7.51 6.68 5.12
N CYS A 22 7.22 7.54 4.13
CA CYS A 22 5.95 7.49 3.40
C CYS A 22 5.83 6.20 2.59
N GLN A 23 6.91 5.75 1.96
CA GLN A 23 6.94 4.47 1.25
C GLN A 23 6.58 3.29 2.19
N ARG A 24 7.21 3.20 3.36
CA ARG A 24 6.87 2.17 4.36
C ARG A 24 5.42 2.25 4.82
N ARG A 25 4.86 3.46 4.96
CA ARG A 25 3.44 3.64 5.32
C ARG A 25 2.51 3.18 4.20
N ILE A 26 2.87 3.40 2.94
CA ILE A 26 2.11 2.93 1.77
C ILE A 26 2.17 1.40 1.70
N GLU A 27 3.34 0.80 1.83
CA GLU A 27 3.50 -0.66 1.85
C GLU A 27 2.68 -1.31 2.99
N ALA A 28 2.67 -0.71 4.18
CA ALA A 28 1.83 -1.18 5.29
C ALA A 28 0.33 -1.04 4.98
N PHE A 29 -0.08 0.04 4.31
CA PHE A 29 -1.46 0.23 3.87
C PHE A 29 -1.87 -0.80 2.80
N GLU A 30 -1.02 -1.05 1.81
CA GLU A 30 -1.22 -2.10 0.80
C GLU A 30 -1.42 -3.46 1.46
N MET A 31 -0.59 -3.82 2.45
CA MET A 31 -0.73 -5.08 3.19
C MET A 31 -2.06 -5.18 3.96
N ILE A 32 -2.56 -4.08 4.53
CA ILE A 32 -3.87 -4.05 5.19
C ILE A 32 -4.99 -4.23 4.15
N ALA A 33 -4.89 -3.59 2.99
CA ALA A 33 -5.87 -3.74 1.91
C ALA A 33 -5.91 -5.19 1.39
N TYR A 34 -4.76 -5.80 1.14
CA TYR A 34 -4.66 -7.20 0.70
C TYR A 34 -5.27 -8.18 1.71
N ARG A 35 -4.96 -8.03 3.00
CA ARG A 35 -5.58 -8.85 4.05
C ARG A 35 -7.10 -8.72 4.07
N ARG A 36 -7.63 -7.51 3.86
CA ARG A 36 -9.08 -7.28 3.78
C ARG A 36 -9.69 -7.91 2.54
N MET A 37 -9.04 -7.82 1.37
CA MET A 37 -9.50 -8.45 0.13
C MET A 37 -9.55 -9.97 0.25
N LEU A 38 -8.52 -10.58 0.83
CA LEU A 38 -8.42 -12.03 1.04
C LEU A 38 -9.22 -12.52 2.27
N ARG A 39 -9.87 -11.61 3.01
CA ARG A 39 -10.61 -11.90 4.24
C ARG A 39 -9.78 -12.66 5.28
N ILE A 40 -8.45 -12.44 5.27
CA ILE A 40 -7.52 -13.12 6.18
C ILE A 40 -7.75 -12.59 7.58
N GLN A 41 -8.05 -13.50 8.51
CA GLN A 41 -8.19 -13.14 9.90
C GLN A 41 -6.81 -12.89 10.51
N TRP A 42 -6.71 -11.96 11.46
CA TRP A 42 -5.46 -11.70 12.17
C TRP A 42 -4.93 -12.93 12.93
N THR A 43 -5.83 -13.87 13.25
CA THR A 43 -5.54 -15.16 13.88
C THR A 43 -4.86 -16.16 12.96
N ASP A 44 -4.87 -15.98 11.64
CA ASP A 44 -4.17 -16.90 10.73
C ASP A 44 -2.65 -16.70 10.74
N HIS A 45 -2.13 -15.70 11.48
CA HIS A 45 -0.69 -15.42 11.63
C HIS A 45 0.09 -15.46 10.29
N ARG A 46 -0.55 -15.05 9.19
CA ARG A 46 0.04 -15.11 7.84
C ARG A 46 1.13 -14.07 7.68
N THR A 47 2.28 -14.52 7.18
CA THR A 47 3.42 -13.64 6.86
C THR A 47 3.09 -12.76 5.65
N ASN A 48 3.65 -11.55 5.61
CA ASN A 48 3.43 -10.62 4.50
C ASN A 48 3.87 -11.23 3.15
N VAL A 49 4.93 -12.04 3.16
CA VAL A 49 5.44 -12.74 1.97
C VAL A 49 4.42 -13.71 1.39
N SER A 50 3.76 -14.50 2.24
CA SER A 50 2.74 -15.46 1.80
C SER A 50 1.53 -14.77 1.17
N VAL A 51 1.10 -13.63 1.74
CA VAL A 51 -0.01 -12.82 1.18
C VAL A 51 0.33 -12.26 -0.20
N ILE A 52 1.56 -11.76 -0.37
CA ILE A 52 2.04 -11.23 -1.65
C ILE A 52 2.18 -12.34 -2.71
N GLN A 53 2.64 -13.53 -2.31
CA GLN A 53 2.74 -14.70 -3.19
C GLN A 53 1.38 -15.17 -3.68
N GLU A 54 0.36 -15.22 -2.83
CA GLU A 54 -0.99 -15.61 -3.28
C GLU A 54 -1.61 -14.61 -4.25
N LEU A 55 -1.24 -13.33 -4.15
CA LEU A 55 -1.67 -12.30 -5.08
C LEU A 55 -0.84 -12.24 -6.36
N ASN A 56 0.22 -13.06 -6.49
CA ASN A 56 1.21 -13.01 -7.57
C ASN A 56 1.77 -11.60 -7.81
N ILE A 57 1.93 -10.82 -6.73
CA ILE A 57 2.49 -9.47 -6.83
C ILE A 57 4.01 -9.59 -6.71
N HIS A 58 4.73 -9.20 -7.76
CA HIS A 58 6.19 -9.10 -7.66
C HIS A 58 6.57 -7.86 -6.82
N PRO A 59 7.46 -8.01 -5.83
CA PRO A 59 7.92 -6.88 -5.05
C PRO A 59 8.58 -5.86 -5.99
N LYS A 60 8.13 -4.60 -5.92
CA LYS A 60 8.63 -3.47 -6.73
C LYS A 60 10.11 -3.15 -6.49
N THR A 61 10.77 -3.83 -5.55
CA THR A 61 12.17 -3.69 -5.14
C THR A 61 13.18 -4.48 -5.99
N ALA A 62 12.76 -5.05 -7.13
CA ALA A 62 13.65 -5.65 -8.11
C ALA A 62 13.77 -4.74 -9.35
N SER A 63 14.48 -3.62 -9.21
CA SER A 63 15.05 -2.86 -10.33
C SER A 63 16.28 -2.08 -9.89
#